data_AF-A0AAJ1QAV3-F1
#
_entry.id   AF-A0AAJ1QAV3-F1
#
_cell.length_a   1.000
_cell.length_b   1.000
_cell.length_c   1.000
_cell.angle_alpha   90.00
_cell.angle_beta   90.00
_cell.angle_gamma   90.00
#
_symmetry.space_group_name_H-M   'P 1'
#
loop_
_entity.id
_entity.type
_entity.pdbx_description
1 polymer ?
#
loop_
_entity_poly.entity_id
_entity_poly.type
_entity_poly.pdbx_seq_one_letter_code
_entity_poly.pdbx_strand_id
1 'polypeptide(L)'
;MYKPSKKTIYLTGAFAAVAGLVGVYSYWNDISYAVCDKVYPEANEGEVRLKDSQGNRYSLLNHGDGKETALYDDNRSVTFHRDNGGNLVWDAGLASLLPTIAAGYYMFHGFNPPTARMDGRTMTYRAVSPLKPYEQPNEYTSSGSTIHGYGGGRSFRSYENNRSKKASSIGQKSGFGSAGARSSAS
;
A
#
# COMPACT_ATOMS: atom_id res chain seq x y z
N MET A 1 38.05 6.55 -4.11
CA MET A 1 37.31 6.62 -2.82
C MET A 1 35.92 7.17 -3.08
N TYR A 2 34.88 6.38 -2.82
CA TYR A 2 33.49 6.85 -2.92
C TYR A 2 33.20 7.83 -1.77
N LYS A 3 32.78 9.05 -2.09
CA LYS A 3 32.29 10.02 -1.10
C LYS A 3 30.75 9.93 -1.08
N PRO A 4 30.15 9.42 0.01
CA PRO A 4 28.69 9.33 0.08
C PRO A 4 28.06 10.74 0.06
N SER A 5 26.89 10.84 -0.58
CA SER A 5 26.14 12.10 -0.61
C SER A 5 25.63 12.49 0.78
N LYS A 6 25.35 13.78 1.02
CA LYS A 6 24.72 14.23 2.27
C LYS A 6 23.42 13.48 2.56
N LYS A 7 22.57 13.26 1.54
CA LYS A 7 21.32 12.47 1.67
C LYS A 7 21.61 11.04 2.12
N THR A 8 22.63 10.40 1.56
CA THR A 8 23.04 9.04 1.94
C THR A 8 23.47 8.97 3.40
N ILE A 9 24.24 9.95 3.88
CA ILE A 9 24.69 10.01 5.28
C ILE A 9 23.50 10.17 6.24
N TYR A 10 22.57 11.09 5.94
CA TYR A 10 21.38 11.30 6.76
C TYR A 10 20.48 10.07 6.80
N LEU A 11 20.28 9.41 5.66
CA LEU A 11 19.45 8.21 5.57
C LEU A 11 20.07 7.07 6.39
N THR A 12 21.35 6.78 6.19
CA THR A 12 22.07 5.74 6.95
C THR A 12 22.07 6.04 8.45
N GLY A 13 22.27 7.31 8.84
CA GLY A 13 22.21 7.73 10.24
C GLY A 13 20.82 7.54 10.87
N ALA A 14 19.75 7.89 10.14
CA ALA A 14 18.38 7.70 10.62
C ALA A 14 18.03 6.22 10.83
N PHE A 15 18.39 5.35 9.89
CA PHE A 15 18.18 3.91 10.04
C PHE A 15 19.01 3.32 11.19
N ALA A 16 20.27 3.72 11.34
CA ALA A 16 21.12 3.26 12.44
C ALA A 16 20.57 3.66 13.82
N ALA A 17 20.04 4.87 13.94
CA ALA A 17 19.42 5.35 15.18
C ALA A 17 18.17 4.53 15.55
N VAL A 18 17.30 4.21 14.59
CA VAL A 18 16.10 3.41 14.86
C VAL A 18 16.44 1.93 15.12
N ALA A 19 17.44 1.38 14.42
CA ALA A 19 17.94 0.02 14.65
C ALA A 19 18.36 -0.20 16.11
N GLY A 20 19.05 0.78 16.70
CA GLY A 20 19.51 0.72 18.09
C GLY A 20 18.41 0.81 19.13
N LEU A 21 17.20 1.29 18.76
CA LEU A 21 16.08 1.46 19.69
C LEU A 21 15.04 0.35 19.62
N VAL A 22 14.72 -0.14 18.41
CA VAL A 22 13.46 -0.87 18.22
C VAL A 22 13.61 -2.39 18.23
N GLY A 23 14.78 -2.96 17.94
CA GLY A 23 15.10 -4.41 18.08
C GLY A 23 14.19 -5.42 17.34
N VAL A 24 13.03 -5.00 16.82
CA VAL A 24 11.96 -5.86 16.32
C VAL A 24 11.89 -5.72 14.81
N TYR A 25 12.28 -6.80 14.14
CA TYR A 25 12.34 -6.85 12.68
C TYR A 25 10.97 -6.67 11.99
N SER A 26 9.86 -6.93 12.68
CA SER A 26 8.50 -6.90 12.12
C SER A 26 8.01 -5.49 11.72
N TYR A 27 8.70 -4.42 12.11
CA TYR A 27 8.29 -3.04 11.85
C TYR A 27 9.18 -2.31 10.85
N TRP A 28 10.17 -2.99 10.27
CA TRP A 28 11.15 -2.34 9.40
C TRP A 28 10.52 -1.65 8.19
N ASN A 29 9.43 -2.18 7.62
CA ASN A 29 8.77 -1.54 6.49
C ASN A 29 8.07 -0.23 6.90
N ASP A 30 7.42 -0.20 8.07
CA ASP A 30 6.81 1.02 8.61
C ASP A 30 7.87 2.07 8.98
N ILE A 31 8.96 1.63 9.62
CA ILE A 31 10.11 2.48 9.96
C ILE A 31 10.72 3.05 8.68
N SER A 32 10.97 2.20 7.68
CA SER A 32 11.54 2.62 6.41
C SER A 32 10.65 3.63 5.72
N TYR A 33 9.34 3.38 5.70
CA TYR A 33 8.38 4.33 5.14
C TYR A 33 8.42 5.67 5.88
N ALA A 34 8.35 5.67 7.20
CA ALA A 34 8.37 6.90 8.00
C ALA A 34 9.67 7.69 7.88
N VAL A 35 10.82 7.00 7.82
CA VAL A 35 12.13 7.63 7.62
C VAL A 35 12.23 8.22 6.20
N CYS A 36 11.84 7.44 5.18
CA CYS A 36 11.83 7.93 3.80
C CYS A 36 10.89 9.12 3.63
N ASP A 37 9.70 9.13 4.23
CA ASP A 37 8.76 10.25 4.14
C ASP A 37 9.38 11.58 4.62
N LYS A 38 10.30 11.53 5.59
CA LYS A 38 10.99 12.71 6.13
C LYS A 38 12.28 13.07 5.40
N VAL A 39 13.08 12.08 5.01
CA VAL A 39 14.47 12.29 4.56
C VAL A 39 14.62 12.12 3.05
N TYR A 40 13.80 11.26 2.43
CA TYR A 40 13.86 10.90 1.02
C TYR A 40 12.44 10.56 0.49
N PRO A 41 11.50 11.53 0.51
CA PRO A 41 10.08 11.27 0.23
C PRO A 41 9.85 10.71 -1.18
N GLU A 42 10.76 10.99 -2.12
CA GLU A 42 10.76 10.43 -3.47
C GLU A 42 10.89 8.89 -3.51
N ALA A 43 11.27 8.23 -2.41
CA ALA A 43 11.23 6.76 -2.31
C ALA A 43 9.82 6.20 -2.04
N ASN A 44 8.92 7.03 -1.50
CA ASN A 44 7.55 6.65 -1.15
C ASN A 44 6.52 7.20 -2.16
N GLU A 45 6.97 7.77 -3.29
CA GLU A 45 6.08 8.21 -4.36
C GLU A 45 5.14 7.07 -4.78
N GLY A 46 3.84 7.37 -4.86
CA GLY A 46 2.82 6.38 -5.20
C GLY A 46 2.67 5.24 -4.19
N GLU A 47 3.19 5.37 -2.97
CA GLU A 47 3.09 4.35 -1.92
C GLU A 47 2.47 4.92 -0.64
N VAL A 48 1.55 4.17 -0.05
CA VAL A 48 1.03 4.45 1.31
C VAL A 48 1.01 3.18 2.15
N ARG A 49 1.38 3.30 3.43
CA ARG A 49 1.28 2.19 4.40
C ARG A 49 -0.10 2.17 5.04
N LEU A 50 -0.76 1.03 4.92
CA LEU A 50 -2.11 0.80 5.44
C LEU A 50 -2.14 -0.50 6.26
N LYS A 51 -3.24 -0.70 6.98
CA LYS A 51 -3.56 -1.94 7.68
C LYS A 51 -4.87 -2.51 7.15
N ASP A 52 -4.92 -3.82 7.04
CA ASP A 52 -6.15 -4.52 6.70
C ASP A 52 -7.03 -4.73 7.94
N SER A 53 -8.23 -5.27 7.74
CA SER A 53 -9.19 -5.57 8.82
C SER A 53 -8.69 -6.55 9.88
N GLN A 54 -7.61 -7.30 9.62
CA GLN A 54 -6.97 -8.21 10.58
C GLN A 54 -5.77 -7.57 11.29
N GLY A 55 -5.45 -6.31 10.98
CA GLY A 55 -4.30 -5.59 11.51
C GLY A 55 -2.98 -5.91 10.80
N ASN A 56 -3.00 -6.72 9.74
CA ASN A 56 -1.82 -6.98 8.93
C ASN A 56 -1.48 -5.74 8.12
N ARG A 57 -0.19 -5.48 7.95
CA ARG A 57 0.31 -4.28 7.28
C ARG A 57 0.61 -4.55 5.82
N TYR A 58 0.30 -3.57 4.99
CA TYR A 58 0.62 -3.61 3.57
C TYR A 58 0.94 -2.21 3.05
N SER A 59 1.69 -2.18 1.95
CA SER A 59 1.86 -0.99 1.13
C SER A 59 0.84 -1.02 0.01
N LEU A 60 0.00 0.00 -0.09
CA LEU A 60 -0.81 0.24 -1.29
C LEU A 60 0.07 1.00 -2.29
N LEU A 61 0.13 0.51 -3.53
CA LEU A 61 1.03 0.99 -4.57
C LEU A 61 0.22 1.43 -5.79
N ASN A 62 0.35 2.70 -6.17
CA ASN A 62 -0.25 3.25 -7.38
C ASN A 62 0.57 2.85 -8.63
N HIS A 63 -0.07 2.28 -9.64
CA HIS A 63 0.59 1.94 -10.91
C HIS A 63 0.60 3.08 -11.92
N GLY A 64 -0.19 4.14 -11.70
CA GLY A 64 -0.33 5.30 -12.58
C GLY A 64 -1.23 5.06 -13.79
N ASP A 65 -1.82 3.87 -13.94
CA ASP A 65 -2.75 3.47 -15.01
C ASP A 65 -4.16 3.15 -14.48
N GLY A 66 -4.44 3.55 -13.23
CA GLY A 66 -5.70 3.24 -12.53
C GLY A 66 -5.70 1.90 -11.80
N LYS A 67 -4.63 1.10 -11.91
CA LYS A 67 -4.42 -0.10 -11.09
C LYS A 67 -3.65 0.21 -9.83
N GLU A 68 -3.89 -0.61 -8.82
CA GLU A 68 -3.26 -0.52 -7.52
C GLU A 68 -2.89 -1.91 -7.03
N THR A 69 -1.80 -2.00 -6.28
CA THR A 69 -1.42 -3.25 -5.60
C THR A 69 -1.36 -3.05 -4.10
N ALA A 70 -2.05 -3.91 -3.35
CA ALA A 70 -1.75 -4.11 -1.94
C ALA A 70 -0.63 -5.15 -1.81
N LEU A 71 0.56 -4.74 -1.38
CA LEU A 71 1.72 -5.59 -1.12
C LEU A 71 1.95 -5.72 0.38
N TYR A 72 1.74 -6.92 0.91
CA TYR A 72 1.99 -7.24 2.31
C TYR A 72 3.48 -7.44 2.59
N ASP A 73 3.86 -7.29 3.86
CA ASP A 73 5.25 -7.44 4.31
C ASP A 73 5.79 -8.87 4.12
N ASP A 74 4.89 -9.87 4.03
CA ASP A 74 5.19 -11.28 3.75
C ASP A 74 5.19 -11.61 2.24
N ASN A 75 5.18 -10.59 1.38
CA ASN A 75 5.13 -10.66 -0.09
C ASN A 75 3.82 -11.18 -0.68
N ARG A 76 2.79 -11.47 0.12
CA ARG A 76 1.45 -11.66 -0.44
C ARG A 76 1.01 -10.36 -1.09
N SER A 77 0.35 -10.47 -2.24
CA SER A 77 -0.13 -9.28 -2.94
C SER A 77 -1.41 -9.54 -3.70
N VAL A 78 -2.16 -8.46 -3.92
CA VAL A 78 -3.29 -8.41 -4.84
C VAL A 78 -3.22 -7.13 -5.65
N THR A 79 -3.36 -7.26 -6.96
CA THR A 79 -3.48 -6.14 -7.89
C THR A 79 -4.93 -6.05 -8.36
N PHE A 80 -5.46 -4.84 -8.38
CA PHE A 80 -6.85 -4.56 -8.71
C PHE A 80 -6.99 -3.15 -9.27
N HIS A 81 -8.16 -2.86 -9.83
CA HIS A 81 -8.60 -1.51 -10.13
C HIS A 81 -9.98 -1.27 -9.52
N ARG A 82 -10.27 -0.01 -9.19
CA ARG A 82 -11.62 0.40 -8.81
C ARG A 82 -12.40 0.85 -10.03
N ASP A 83 -13.52 0.20 -10.31
CA ASP A 83 -14.41 0.63 -11.39
C ASP A 83 -15.30 1.82 -10.99
N ASN A 84 -16.07 2.34 -11.94
CA ASN A 84 -16.98 3.47 -11.72
C ASN A 84 -18.12 3.16 -10.72
N GLY A 85 -18.45 1.88 -10.52
CA GLY A 85 -19.42 1.44 -9.53
C GLY A 85 -18.84 1.34 -8.12
N GLY A 86 -17.53 1.58 -7.98
CA GLY A 86 -16.80 1.43 -6.74
C GLY A 86 -16.42 -0.02 -6.44
N ASN A 87 -16.57 -0.95 -7.38
CA ASN A 87 -16.13 -2.33 -7.18
C ASN A 87 -14.61 -2.42 -7.24
N LEU A 88 -14.01 -3.30 -6.42
CA LEU A 88 -12.60 -3.65 -6.57
C LEU A 88 -12.51 -4.86 -7.48
N VAL A 89 -12.09 -4.64 -8.72
CA VAL A 89 -11.96 -5.66 -9.75
C VAL A 89 -10.55 -6.22 -9.71
N TRP A 90 -10.45 -7.52 -9.47
CA TRP A 90 -9.17 -8.22 -9.43
C TRP A 90 -8.49 -8.25 -10.80
N ASP A 91 -7.19 -7.95 -10.81
CA ASP A 91 -6.32 -8.06 -11.99
C ASP A 91 -5.30 -9.20 -11.83
N ALA A 92 -4.68 -9.35 -10.64
CA ALA A 92 -3.64 -10.35 -10.40
C ALA A 92 -3.41 -10.64 -8.90
N GLY A 93 -2.71 -11.75 -8.60
CA GLY A 93 -2.35 -12.12 -7.24
C GLY A 93 -3.50 -12.77 -6.45
N LEU A 94 -3.48 -12.64 -5.12
CA LEU A 94 -4.42 -13.30 -4.21
C LEU A 94 -5.72 -12.50 -4.06
N ALA A 95 -6.72 -12.81 -4.89
CA ALA A 95 -8.04 -12.17 -4.83
C ALA A 95 -8.72 -12.22 -3.44
N SER A 96 -8.39 -13.23 -2.62
CA SER A 96 -8.89 -13.38 -1.25
C SER A 96 -8.47 -12.24 -0.31
N LEU A 97 -7.52 -11.40 -0.70
CA LEU A 97 -7.11 -10.21 0.05
C LEU A 97 -8.03 -9.01 -0.19
N LEU A 98 -8.81 -8.96 -1.27
CA LEU A 98 -9.68 -7.80 -1.55
C LEU A 98 -10.67 -7.50 -0.41
N PRO A 99 -11.38 -8.48 0.17
CA PRO A 99 -12.27 -8.20 1.29
C PRO A 99 -11.57 -7.66 2.52
N THR A 100 -10.32 -8.07 2.78
CA THR A 100 -9.60 -7.69 4.01
C THR A 100 -9.10 -6.26 3.94
N ILE A 101 -8.66 -5.79 2.76
CA ILE A 101 -8.15 -4.43 2.53
C ILE A 101 -9.24 -3.40 2.25
N ALA A 102 -10.45 -3.83 1.85
CA ALA A 102 -11.50 -2.96 1.32
C ALA A 102 -11.79 -1.74 2.21
N ALA A 103 -12.00 -1.92 3.51
CA ALA A 103 -12.33 -0.81 4.41
C ALA A 103 -11.22 0.26 4.44
N GLY A 104 -9.98 -0.16 4.66
CA GLY A 104 -8.82 0.73 4.68
C GLY A 104 -8.59 1.41 3.33
N TYR A 105 -8.81 0.68 2.24
CA TYR A 105 -8.73 1.20 0.88
C TYR A 105 -9.76 2.32 0.63
N TYR A 106 -11.05 2.06 0.85
CA TYR A 106 -12.09 3.08 0.62
C TYR A 106 -11.88 4.32 1.47
N MET A 107 -11.56 4.14 2.76
CA MET A 107 -11.27 5.25 3.67
C MET A 107 -10.08 6.08 3.19
N PHE A 108 -9.00 5.43 2.73
CA PHE A 108 -7.84 6.11 2.18
C PHE A 108 -8.21 6.95 0.94
N HIS A 109 -9.07 6.44 0.07
CA HIS A 109 -9.58 7.18 -1.08
C HIS A 109 -10.74 8.13 -0.78
N GLY A 110 -11.05 8.38 0.51
CA GLY A 110 -12.07 9.35 0.90
C GLY A 110 -13.51 8.86 0.73
N PHE A 111 -13.74 7.55 0.79
CA PHE A 111 -15.06 6.94 0.77
C PHE A 111 -15.38 6.20 2.07
N ASN A 112 -16.63 6.27 2.50
CA ASN A 112 -17.14 5.35 3.51
C ASN A 112 -17.09 3.91 2.96
N PRO A 113 -16.59 2.93 3.73
CA PRO A 113 -16.61 1.53 3.32
C PRO A 113 -18.04 1.11 2.94
N PRO A 114 -18.31 0.73 1.68
CA PRO A 114 -19.63 0.31 1.28
C PRO A 114 -19.95 -1.06 1.88
N THR A 115 -21.23 -1.37 2.03
CA THR A 115 -21.62 -2.78 2.10
C THR A 115 -21.22 -3.43 0.77
N ALA A 116 -20.56 -4.57 0.85
CA ALA A 116 -20.01 -5.23 -0.33
C ALA A 116 -19.86 -6.74 -0.10
N ARG A 117 -19.73 -7.48 -1.19
CA ARG A 117 -19.55 -8.93 -1.17
C ARG A 117 -18.55 -9.39 -2.21
N MET A 118 -17.83 -10.45 -1.90
CA MET A 118 -16.92 -11.09 -2.85
C MET A 118 -17.73 -11.91 -3.86
N ASP A 119 -17.59 -11.60 -5.15
CA ASP A 119 -18.08 -12.43 -6.25
C ASP A 119 -16.96 -13.39 -6.67
N GLY A 120 -17.09 -14.66 -6.28
CA GLY A 120 -16.09 -15.69 -6.57
C GLY A 120 -15.94 -16.04 -8.05
N ARG A 121 -16.91 -15.68 -8.91
CA ARG A 121 -16.82 -15.97 -10.35
C ARG A 121 -15.91 -14.98 -11.06
N THR A 122 -16.01 -13.70 -10.70
CA THR A 122 -15.23 -12.63 -11.31
C THR A 122 -14.09 -12.15 -10.42
N MET A 123 -13.92 -12.76 -9.24
CA MET A 123 -12.98 -12.35 -8.20
C MET A 123 -13.09 -10.85 -7.87
N THR A 124 -14.31 -10.32 -7.92
CA THR A 124 -14.59 -8.89 -7.74
C THR A 124 -15.20 -8.65 -6.38
N TYR A 125 -14.67 -7.68 -5.64
CA TYR A 125 -15.33 -7.19 -4.44
C TYR A 125 -16.40 -6.16 -4.84
N ARG A 126 -17.66 -6.60 -4.85
CA ARG A 126 -18.77 -5.82 -5.39
C ARG A 126 -19.40 -4.93 -4.33
N ALA A 127 -19.37 -3.62 -4.54
CA ALA A 127 -20.15 -2.68 -3.74
C ALA A 127 -21.64 -2.86 -4.04
N VAL A 128 -22.47 -2.98 -3.01
CA VAL A 128 -23.93 -3.12 -3.16
C VAL A 128 -24.66 -1.77 -3.07
N SER A 129 -23.92 -0.68 -2.90
CA SER A 129 -24.45 0.68 -2.84
C SER A 129 -23.43 1.65 -3.42
N PRO A 130 -23.90 2.79 -3.98
CA PRO A 130 -22.98 3.84 -4.45
C PRO A 130 -22.03 4.27 -3.34
N LEU A 131 -20.78 4.56 -3.72
CA LEU A 131 -19.80 5.07 -2.77
C LEU A 131 -20.26 6.42 -2.22
N LYS A 132 -20.20 6.56 -0.90
CA LYS A 132 -20.48 7.80 -0.20
C LYS A 132 -19.15 8.45 0.20
N PRO A 133 -19.03 9.79 0.15
CA PRO A 133 -17.87 10.48 0.71
C PRO A 133 -17.63 10.05 2.16
N TYR A 134 -16.36 9.96 2.55
CA TYR A 134 -15.99 9.57 3.91
C TYR A 134 -16.43 10.63 4.91
N GLU A 135 -17.16 10.21 5.93
CA GLU A 135 -17.57 11.05 7.06
C GLU A 135 -16.77 10.62 8.27
N GLN A 136 -15.86 11.49 8.73
CA GLN A 136 -15.08 11.20 9.93
C GLN A 136 -16.03 11.15 11.14
N PRO A 137 -16.05 10.05 11.92
CA PRO A 137 -16.84 10.00 13.13
C PRO A 137 -16.44 11.16 14.06
N ASN A 138 -17.42 11.91 14.56
CA ASN A 138 -17.18 12.94 15.58
C ASN A 138 -16.81 12.26 16.91
N GLU A 139 -15.52 12.01 17.15
CA GLU A 139 -15.03 11.51 18.44
C GLU A 139 -14.02 12.46 19.11
N TYR A 140 -14.18 12.53 20.43
CA TYR A 140 -13.55 13.41 21.42
C TYR A 140 -12.02 13.51 21.27
N THR A 141 -11.49 14.73 21.21
CA THR A 141 -10.04 15.03 21.16
C THR A 141 -9.36 14.71 22.49
N SER A 142 -8.97 13.45 22.69
CA SER A 142 -7.92 13.12 23.65
C SER A 142 -6.56 13.46 23.03
N SER A 143 -5.99 14.56 23.47
CA SER A 143 -4.58 14.93 23.29
C SER A 143 -3.65 13.74 23.54
N GLY A 144 -2.76 13.46 22.60
CA GLY A 144 -1.57 12.62 22.87
C GLY A 144 -1.53 11.23 22.23
N SER A 145 -1.84 11.09 20.94
CA SER A 145 -1.13 10.10 20.12
C SER A 145 -1.14 10.54 18.65
N THR A 146 0.04 10.64 18.05
CA THR A 146 0.20 10.94 16.62
C THR A 146 -0.12 9.68 15.81
N ILE A 147 -1.36 9.23 15.86
CA ILE A 147 -1.91 8.31 14.86
C ILE A 147 -2.55 9.23 13.83
N HIS A 148 -1.76 9.62 12.83
CA HIS A 148 -2.24 10.40 11.70
C HIS A 148 -3.41 9.64 11.06
N GLY A 149 -4.62 10.18 11.25
CA GLY A 149 -5.81 9.70 10.57
C GLY A 149 -5.58 9.65 9.07
N TYR A 150 -6.20 8.67 8.43
CA TYR A 150 -6.34 8.51 6.99
C TYR A 150 -6.71 9.86 6.35
N GLY A 151 -5.72 10.62 5.87
CA GLY A 151 -5.97 11.99 5.39
C GLY A 151 -4.89 13.03 5.68
N GLY A 152 -3.60 12.68 5.57
CA GLY A 152 -2.58 13.68 5.31
C GLY A 152 -2.78 14.21 3.89
N GLY A 153 -3.41 15.38 3.71
CA GLY A 153 -3.75 15.93 2.38
C GLY A 153 -2.57 16.09 1.40
N ARG A 154 -1.31 16.02 1.86
CA ARG A 154 -0.12 15.91 0.98
C ARG A 154 0.17 14.48 0.54
N SER A 155 0.07 13.48 1.43
CA SER A 155 0.37 12.08 1.12
C SER A 155 -0.65 11.49 0.15
N PHE A 156 -1.93 11.83 0.28
CA PHE A 156 -2.96 11.41 -0.68
C PHE A 156 -2.75 12.04 -2.07
N ARG A 157 -2.50 13.36 -2.15
CA ARG A 157 -2.22 14.02 -3.44
C ARG A 157 -0.92 13.52 -4.07
N SER A 158 0.11 13.26 -3.28
CA SER A 158 1.35 12.67 -3.79
C SER A 158 1.12 11.25 -4.29
N TYR A 159 0.31 10.46 -3.58
CA TYR A 159 -0.05 9.11 -3.98
C TYR A 159 -0.78 9.09 -5.33
N GLU A 160 -1.84 9.88 -5.47
CA GLU A 160 -2.69 9.88 -6.68
C GLU A 160 -1.91 10.33 -7.93
N ASN A 161 -1.02 11.31 -7.78
CA ASN A 161 -0.29 11.90 -8.90
C ASN A 161 1.00 11.17 -9.28
N ASN A 162 1.49 10.24 -8.46
CA ASN A 162 2.78 9.59 -8.69
C ASN A 162 2.63 8.07 -8.76
N ARG A 163 3.30 7.48 -9.76
CA ARG A 163 3.45 6.02 -9.88
C ARG A 163 4.50 5.52 -8.90
N SER A 164 4.20 4.43 -8.20
CA SER A 164 5.18 3.75 -7.36
C SER A 164 6.28 3.09 -8.18
N LYS A 165 7.53 3.31 -7.76
CA LYS A 165 8.70 2.59 -8.27
C LYS A 165 8.63 1.08 -8.00
N LYS A 166 7.88 0.65 -6.97
CA LYS A 166 7.66 -0.76 -6.63
C LYS A 166 6.59 -1.42 -7.48
N ALA A 167 5.67 -0.66 -8.06
CA ALA A 167 4.58 -1.22 -8.88
C ALA A 167 5.09 -1.97 -10.12
N SER A 168 6.20 -1.51 -10.73
CA SER A 168 6.80 -2.12 -11.92
C SER A 168 7.33 -3.54 -11.69
N SER A 169 7.72 -3.89 -10.47
CA SER A 169 8.33 -5.19 -10.14
C SER A 169 7.32 -6.26 -9.73
N ILE A 170 6.07 -5.89 -9.41
CA ILE A 170 5.04 -6.84 -8.98
C ILE A 170 4.35 -7.52 -10.16
N GLY A 171 4.09 -6.78 -11.24
CA GLY A 171 3.45 -7.32 -12.46
C GLY A 171 4.28 -8.41 -13.17
N GLN A 172 5.54 -8.59 -12.81
CA GLN A 172 6.43 -9.64 -13.34
C GLN A 172 6.31 -10.97 -12.57
N LYS A 173 5.63 -11.03 -11.41
CA LYS A 173 5.68 -12.18 -10.50
C LYS A 173 4.41 -13.02 -10.35
N SER A 174 3.27 -12.65 -10.94
CA SER A 174 2.04 -13.44 -10.75
C SER A 174 1.26 -13.67 -12.04
N GLY A 175 1.77 -14.57 -12.87
CA GLY A 175 0.94 -15.40 -13.75
C GLY A 175 0.98 -16.83 -13.20
N PHE A 176 -0.17 -17.50 -13.12
CA PHE A 176 -0.23 -18.92 -12.82
C PHE A 176 0.79 -19.70 -13.69
N GLY A 177 1.75 -20.36 -13.05
CA GLY A 177 2.68 -21.31 -13.69
C GLY A 177 3.73 -20.70 -14.62
N SER A 178 4.96 -20.56 -14.12
CA SER A 178 6.15 -20.73 -14.95
C SER A 178 6.95 -21.92 -14.43
N ALA A 179 6.37 -23.11 -14.61
CA ALA A 179 7.17 -24.31 -14.72
C ALA A 179 7.92 -24.22 -16.05
N GLY A 180 9.24 -24.00 -15.98
CA GLY A 180 10.13 -24.18 -17.13
C GLY A 180 10.78 -22.93 -17.72
N ALA A 181 11.49 -22.13 -16.91
CA ALA A 181 12.70 -21.49 -17.41
C ALA A 181 13.84 -22.53 -17.38
N ARG A 182 13.77 -23.51 -18.28
CA ARG A 182 14.92 -24.35 -18.60
C ARG A 182 15.84 -23.48 -19.45
N SER A 183 16.95 -23.10 -18.86
CA SER A 183 18.14 -22.64 -19.57
C SER A 183 18.50 -23.68 -20.63
N SER A 184 18.16 -23.41 -21.88
CA SER A 184 18.82 -24.03 -23.04
C SER A 184 20.01 -23.14 -23.38
N ALA A 185 21.19 -23.51 -22.88
CA ALA A 185 22.42 -23.15 -23.53
C ALA A 185 22.59 -24.09 -24.73
N SER A 186 22.61 -23.50 -25.93
CA SER A 186 23.15 -24.08 -27.16
C SER A 186 24.18 -23.10 -27.68
#